data_AF-A0A9Q2NUX1-F1
#
_entry.id   AF-A0A9Q2NUX1-F1
#
_cell.length_a   1.000
_cell.length_b   1.000
_cell.length_c   1.000
_cell.angle_alpha   90.00
_cell.angle_beta   90.00
_cell.angle_gamma   90.00
#
_symmetry.space_group_name_H-M   'P 1'
#
loop_
_entity.id
_entity.type
_entity.pdbx_description
1 polymer ?
#
loop_
_entity_poly.entity_id
_entity_poly.type
_entity_poly.pdbx_seq_one_letter_code
_entity_poly.pdbx_strand_id
1 'polypeptide(L)'
;MSTEMHIKSSERGVIRVFHIDLPREAIERFTTQAGTGEWPMQYALGAKSLRSAFVEVINIRDLGDMSLSQYLINAHDVSGADFQAMRTRLDALTGFALVLPSQAFDHTEQDLAISNPLRWIGTFNEPKVATIATPIRTNSAKGVVGTVAGGPTPKTNIGLWVVVGLSVLIPLAIIIARFTLN
;
A
#
# COMPACT_ATOMS: atom_id res chain seq x y z
N MET A 1 10.35 -1.85 23.01
CA MET A 1 8.90 -1.91 22.79
C MET A 1 8.69 -2.01 21.29
N SER A 2 7.99 -3.03 20.79
CA SER A 2 7.59 -3.12 19.39
C SER A 2 6.23 -2.44 19.21
N THR A 3 6.04 -1.78 18.08
CA THR A 3 4.71 -1.28 17.66
C THR A 3 4.20 -2.21 16.58
N GLU A 4 2.99 -2.73 16.73
CA GLU A 4 2.35 -3.56 15.72
C GLU A 4 1.30 -2.76 14.97
N MET A 5 1.21 -2.93 13.65
CA MET A 5 0.13 -2.35 12.86
C MET A 5 -0.22 -3.21 11.65
N HIS A 6 -1.49 -3.27 11.34
CA HIS A 6 -2.01 -4.04 10.20
C HIS A 6 -2.17 -3.15 8.96
N ILE A 7 -1.65 -3.60 7.83
CA ILE A 7 -1.76 -2.96 6.51
C ILE A 7 -2.76 -3.72 5.68
N LYS A 8 -3.79 -3.03 5.17
CA LYS A 8 -4.79 -3.63 4.29
C LYS A 8 -4.35 -3.54 2.82
N SER A 9 -4.64 -4.57 2.04
CA SER A 9 -4.43 -4.55 0.58
C SER A 9 -5.18 -3.41 -0.14
N SER A 10 -6.35 -3.03 0.39
CA SER A 10 -7.20 -1.96 -0.14
C SER A 10 -6.87 -0.56 0.40
N GLU A 11 -5.83 -0.41 1.22
CA GLU A 11 -5.45 0.88 1.78
C GLU A 11 -4.97 1.85 0.70
N ARG A 12 -5.47 3.09 0.73
CA ARG A 12 -5.12 4.16 -0.20
C ARG A 12 -5.03 5.49 0.55
N GLY A 13 -4.11 6.35 0.11
CA GLY A 13 -3.95 7.70 0.66
C GLY A 13 -3.56 7.73 2.13
N VAL A 14 -2.88 6.69 2.63
CA VAL A 14 -2.38 6.65 4.01
C VAL A 14 -0.88 6.86 3.99
N ILE A 15 -0.41 7.82 4.79
CA ILE A 15 1.00 8.17 4.94
C ILE A 15 1.42 7.84 6.36
N ARG A 16 2.45 7.01 6.50
CA ARG A 16 3.06 6.69 7.79
C ARG A 16 4.39 7.40 7.93
N VAL A 17 4.60 8.01 9.09
CA VAL A 17 5.84 8.71 9.41
C VAL A 17 6.51 8.03 10.59
N PHE A 18 7.79 7.71 10.41
CA PHE A 18 8.66 7.14 11.42
C PHE A 18 9.87 8.05 11.61
N HIS A 19 10.41 8.06 12.81
CA HIS A 19 11.72 8.60 13.10
C HIS A 19 12.75 7.46 13.08
N ILE A 20 13.90 7.71 12.47
CA ILE A 20 15.02 6.76 12.44
C ILE A 20 16.00 7.16 13.53
N ASP A 21 16.06 6.38 14.61
CA ASP A 21 16.97 6.61 15.73
C ASP A 21 18.34 6.00 15.44
N LEU A 22 19.05 6.60 14.48
CA LEU A 22 20.40 6.23 14.09
C LEU A 22 21.28 7.48 13.86
N PRO A 23 22.59 7.36 14.13
CA PRO A 23 23.55 8.38 13.71
C PRO A 23 23.70 8.37 12.17
N ARG A 24 24.11 9.50 11.60
CA ARG A 24 24.19 9.73 10.14
C ARG A 24 24.99 8.64 9.42
N GLU A 25 26.08 8.20 10.04
CA GLU A 25 27.03 7.22 9.49
C GLU A 25 26.41 5.82 9.33
N ALA A 26 25.30 5.54 10.01
CA ALA A 26 24.58 4.27 9.93
C ALA A 26 23.36 4.30 8.98
N ILE A 27 22.90 5.49 8.55
CA ILE A 27 21.67 5.64 7.77
C ILE A 27 21.78 4.97 6.40
N GLU A 28 22.88 5.17 5.68
CA GLU A 28 23.05 4.61 4.33
C GLU A 28 22.96 3.08 4.35
N ARG A 29 23.68 2.43 5.27
CA ARG A 29 23.63 0.97 5.45
C ARG A 29 22.24 0.47 5.84
N PHE A 30 21.53 1.21 6.70
CA PHE A 30 20.20 0.82 7.16
C PHE A 30 19.16 0.91 6.04
N THR A 31 19.29 1.94 5.19
CA THR A 31 18.27 2.32 4.20
C THR A 31 18.51 1.73 2.82
N THR A 32 19.72 1.24 2.53
CA THR A 32 20.07 0.62 1.25
C THR A 32 19.80 -0.88 1.28
N GLN A 33 19.13 -1.39 0.25
CA GLN A 33 19.02 -2.82 0.01
C GLN A 33 20.34 -3.35 -0.54
N ALA A 34 20.93 -4.33 0.13
CA ALA A 34 22.17 -4.98 -0.32
C ALA A 34 21.92 -5.76 -1.62
N GLY A 35 22.98 -5.99 -2.40
CA GLY A 35 22.90 -6.79 -3.64
C GLY A 35 22.48 -8.25 -3.41
N THR A 36 22.53 -8.74 -2.17
CA THR A 36 22.01 -10.04 -1.73
C THR A 36 20.49 -10.05 -1.53
N GLY A 37 19.83 -8.89 -1.59
CA GLY A 37 18.41 -8.70 -1.31
C GLY A 37 18.11 -8.34 0.15
N GLU A 38 19.08 -8.44 1.06
CA GLU A 38 18.92 -8.06 2.46
C GLU A 38 18.65 -6.55 2.59
N TRP A 39 17.65 -6.19 3.40
CA TRP A 39 17.30 -4.80 3.62
C TRP A 39 16.96 -4.55 5.09
N PRO A 40 17.90 -3.97 5.87
CA PRO A 40 17.72 -3.75 7.30
C PRO A 40 16.45 -2.96 7.65
N MET A 41 16.10 -1.95 6.85
CA MET A 41 14.86 -1.20 7.04
C MET A 41 13.62 -2.08 6.92
N GLN A 42 13.56 -2.96 5.90
CA GLN A 42 12.42 -3.85 5.72
C GLN A 42 12.26 -4.79 6.92
N TYR A 43 13.36 -5.31 7.45
CA TYR A 43 13.35 -6.14 8.66
C TYR A 43 12.90 -5.35 9.89
N ALA A 44 13.38 -4.12 10.06
CA ALA A 44 12.98 -3.27 11.19
C ALA A 44 11.49 -2.90 11.15
N LEU A 45 10.89 -2.78 9.97
CA LEU A 45 9.44 -2.64 9.78
C LEU A 45 8.68 -3.94 10.04
N GLY A 46 9.35 -5.10 9.97
CA GLY A 46 8.69 -6.40 9.92
C GLY A 46 7.87 -6.61 8.63
N ALA A 47 8.22 -5.91 7.55
CA ALA A 47 7.45 -5.92 6.31
C ALA A 47 7.77 -7.14 5.43
N LYS A 48 6.75 -7.84 4.97
CA LYS A 48 6.84 -8.93 3.99
C LYS A 48 7.13 -8.39 2.58
N SER A 49 6.49 -7.27 2.23
CA SER A 49 6.68 -6.59 0.94
C SER A 49 6.88 -5.11 1.17
N LEU A 50 7.95 -4.57 0.58
CA LEU A 50 8.31 -3.16 0.63
C LEU A 50 8.93 -2.74 -0.70
N ARG A 51 8.40 -1.67 -1.30
CA ARG A 51 8.87 -1.13 -2.58
C ARG A 51 9.77 0.07 -2.34
N SER A 52 11.06 -0.08 -2.65
CA SER A 52 12.06 0.98 -2.51
C SER A 52 11.71 2.28 -3.23
N ALA A 53 10.99 2.21 -4.35
CA ALA A 53 10.55 3.38 -5.11
C ALA A 53 9.61 4.32 -4.33
N PHE A 54 8.96 3.86 -3.27
CA PHE A 54 8.05 4.64 -2.42
C PHE A 54 8.56 4.80 -0.99
N VAL A 55 9.81 4.42 -0.74
CA VAL A 55 10.47 4.62 0.55
C VAL A 55 11.20 5.94 0.51
N GLU A 56 10.74 6.89 1.32
CA GLU A 56 11.34 8.22 1.41
C GLU A 56 12.08 8.37 2.73
N VAL A 57 13.40 8.53 2.64
CA VAL A 57 14.26 8.83 3.78
C VAL A 57 14.64 10.30 3.70
N ILE A 58 14.16 11.08 4.66
CA ILE A 58 14.34 12.52 4.71
C ILE A 58 15.35 12.85 5.79
N ASN A 59 16.49 13.43 5.39
CA ASN A 59 17.33 14.16 6.34
C ASN A 59 16.67 15.50 6.60
N ILE A 60 16.14 15.70 7.82
CA ILE A 60 15.35 16.90 8.15
C ILE A 60 16.18 18.18 7.95
N ARG A 61 17.50 18.11 8.11
CA ARG A 61 18.39 19.26 7.89
C ARG A 61 18.46 19.68 6.41
N ASP A 62 18.20 18.75 5.49
CA ASP A 62 18.27 19.02 4.05
C ASP A 62 16.98 19.68 3.53
N LEU A 63 15.94 19.76 4.37
CA LEU A 63 14.72 20.54 4.06
C LEU A 63 14.94 22.06 4.16
N GLY A 64 16.05 22.52 4.77
CA GLY A 64 16.35 23.94 4.93
C GLY A 64 15.31 24.66 5.77
N ASP A 65 14.68 25.69 5.18
CA ASP A 65 13.63 26.48 5.83
C ASP A 65 12.26 25.77 5.84
N MET A 66 12.10 24.68 5.08
CA MET A 66 10.87 23.89 5.05
C MET A 66 10.80 22.94 6.24
N SER A 67 9.69 22.95 6.97
CA SER A 67 9.46 21.98 8.04
C SER A 67 9.02 20.62 7.50
N LEU A 68 9.16 19.56 8.30
CA LEU A 68 8.70 18.22 7.91
C LEU A 68 7.18 18.20 7.66
N SER A 69 6.39 18.93 8.46
CA SER A 69 4.95 19.02 8.23
C SER A 69 4.63 19.73 6.90
N GLN A 70 5.37 20.77 6.52
CA GLN A 70 5.22 21.42 5.22
C GLN A 70 5.59 20.50 4.06
N TYR A 71 6.66 19.71 4.21
CA TYR A 71 7.02 18.69 3.23
C TYR A 71 5.87 17.69 3.01
N LEU A 72 5.29 17.17 4.10
CA LEU A 72 4.18 16.19 4.03
C LEU A 72 2.93 16.77 3.36
N ILE A 73 2.63 18.05 3.58
CA ILE A 73 1.55 18.75 2.87
C ILE A 73 1.88 18.84 1.37
N ASN A 74 3.09 19.27 1.02
CA ASN A 74 3.43 19.56 -0.37
C ASN A 74 3.63 18.30 -1.23
N ALA A 75 4.24 17.26 -0.67
CA ALA A 75 4.57 16.03 -1.39
C ALA A 75 3.44 15.01 -1.38
N HIS A 76 2.66 14.96 -0.30
CA HIS A 76 1.68 13.89 -0.05
C HIS A 76 0.27 14.42 0.24
N ASP A 77 0.02 15.72 0.06
CA ASP A 77 -1.28 16.37 0.30
C ASP A 77 -1.87 16.03 1.68
N VAL A 78 -1.01 15.81 2.69
CA VAL A 78 -1.48 15.39 4.01
C VAL A 78 -2.29 16.51 4.67
N SER A 79 -3.49 16.16 5.12
CA SER A 79 -4.40 17.12 5.76
C SER A 79 -5.20 16.47 6.90
N GLY A 80 -6.17 17.19 7.47
CA GLY A 80 -7.00 16.70 8.57
C GLY A 80 -6.65 17.27 9.94
N ALA A 81 -7.61 17.23 10.87
CA ALA A 81 -7.46 17.80 12.21
C ALA A 81 -6.43 17.03 13.06
N ASP A 82 -6.33 15.72 12.86
CA ASP A 82 -5.33 14.84 13.46
C ASP A 82 -3.91 15.22 13.02
N PHE A 83 -3.72 15.49 11.73
CA PHE A 83 -2.44 15.99 11.22
C PHE A 83 -2.11 17.37 11.79
N GLN A 84 -3.07 18.32 11.77
CA GLN A 84 -2.84 19.66 12.31
C GLN A 84 -2.41 19.63 13.78
N ALA A 85 -3.00 18.76 14.59
CA ALA A 85 -2.63 18.58 16.00
C ALA A 85 -1.19 18.02 16.18
N MET A 86 -0.67 17.29 15.19
CA MET A 86 0.66 16.67 15.26
C MET A 86 1.78 17.52 14.65
N ARG A 87 1.47 18.61 13.95
CA ARG A 87 2.47 19.43 13.22
C ARG A 87 3.62 19.88 14.09
N THR A 88 3.34 20.44 15.27
CA THR A 88 4.40 20.87 16.21
C THR A 88 5.33 19.73 16.60
N ARG A 89 4.80 18.50 16.76
CA ARG A 89 5.62 17.33 17.10
C ARG A 89 6.46 16.85 15.91
N LEU A 90 5.89 16.86 14.71
CA LEU A 90 6.61 16.52 13.47
C LEU A 90 7.76 17.51 13.23
N ASP A 91 7.50 18.80 13.42
CA ASP A 91 8.46 19.87 13.16
C ASP A 91 9.54 19.96 14.25
N ALA A 92 9.31 19.37 15.42
CA ALA A 92 10.31 19.23 16.48
C ALA A 92 11.25 18.01 16.26
N LEU A 93 11.00 17.16 15.25
CA LEU A 93 11.88 16.03 14.96
C LEU A 93 13.22 16.52 14.40
N THR A 94 14.27 15.78 14.72
CA THR A 94 15.63 16.03 14.22
C THR A 94 16.24 14.73 13.70
N GLY A 95 17.29 14.84 12.89
CA GLY A 95 17.91 13.68 12.25
C GLY A 95 17.13 13.24 11.02
N PHE A 96 16.73 11.97 10.99
CA PHE A 96 16.14 11.33 9.82
C PHE A 96 14.70 10.90 10.06
N ALA A 97 13.83 11.21 9.12
CA ALA A 97 12.47 10.72 9.07
C ALA A 97 12.31 9.73 7.91
N LEU A 98 11.51 8.70 8.14
CA LEU A 98 11.07 7.75 7.12
C LEU A 98 9.59 8.01 6.84
N VAL A 99 9.27 8.28 5.58
CA VAL A 99 7.90 8.48 5.10
C VAL A 99 7.52 7.30 4.20
N LEU A 100 6.40 6.65 4.53
CA LEU A 100 5.89 5.47 3.84
C LEU A 100 4.42 5.68 3.44
N PRO A 101 4.16 6.08 2.18
CA PRO A 101 2.82 6.01 1.59
C PRO A 101 2.34 4.56 1.50
N SER A 102 1.02 4.35 1.46
CA SER A 102 0.41 3.01 1.37
C SER A 102 0.89 2.21 0.14
N GLN A 103 1.34 2.90 -0.91
CA GLN A 103 1.93 2.32 -2.13
C GLN A 103 3.25 1.57 -1.88
N ALA A 104 3.98 1.91 -0.81
CA ALA A 104 5.21 1.23 -0.42
C ALA A 104 4.99 -0.25 -0.10
N PHE A 105 3.77 -0.65 0.28
CA PHE A 105 3.44 -2.03 0.64
C PHE A 105 2.89 -2.86 -0.53
N ASP A 106 2.94 -2.35 -1.76
CA ASP A 106 2.52 -3.05 -2.98
C ASP A 106 1.12 -3.67 -2.92
N HIS A 107 0.18 -2.99 -2.25
CA HIS A 107 -1.18 -3.51 -2.01
C HIS A 107 -1.21 -4.90 -1.33
N THR A 108 -0.13 -5.26 -0.64
CA THR A 108 -0.01 -6.53 0.08
C THR A 108 -0.52 -6.34 1.50
N GLU A 109 -1.48 -7.18 1.88
CA GLU A 109 -1.97 -7.25 3.26
C GLU A 109 -0.93 -7.90 4.16
N GLN A 110 -0.54 -7.20 5.22
CA GLN A 110 0.54 -7.64 6.11
C GLN A 110 0.47 -6.95 7.47
N ASP A 111 0.94 -7.66 8.49
CA ASP A 111 1.19 -7.09 9.81
C ASP A 111 2.64 -6.63 9.88
N LEU A 112 2.83 -5.38 10.28
CA LEU A 112 4.14 -4.82 10.58
C LEU A 112 4.43 -4.99 12.06
N ALA A 113 5.68 -5.36 12.35
CA ALA A 113 6.23 -5.45 13.70
C ALA A 113 7.40 -4.46 13.79
N ILE A 114 7.07 -3.19 14.02
CA ILE A 114 8.03 -2.10 14.02
C ILE A 114 8.94 -2.24 15.24
N SER A 115 10.23 -2.26 14.95
CA SER A 115 11.30 -2.43 15.92
C SER A 115 12.38 -1.37 15.73
N ASN A 116 13.28 -1.28 16.71
CA ASN A 116 14.43 -0.38 16.63
C ASN A 116 15.23 -0.65 15.34
N PRO A 117 15.75 0.39 14.68
CA PRO A 117 15.80 1.80 15.13
C PRO A 117 14.59 2.65 14.71
N LEU A 118 13.50 2.05 14.23
CA LEU A 118 12.32 2.79 13.79
C LEU A 118 11.39 3.08 14.96
N ARG A 119 10.97 4.33 15.05
CA ARG A 119 9.93 4.77 16.00
C ARG A 119 8.78 5.39 15.25
N TRP A 120 7.59 4.80 15.40
CA TRP A 120 6.38 5.36 14.82
C TRP A 120 6.04 6.72 15.42
N ILE A 121 5.73 7.70 14.56
CA ILE A 121 5.35 9.06 14.94
C ILE A 121 3.87 9.29 14.73
N GLY A 122 3.35 8.85 13.59
CA GLY A 122 1.96 9.05 13.24
C GLY A 122 1.59 8.41 11.90
N THR A 123 0.29 8.31 11.70
CA THR A 123 -0.34 7.86 10.46
C THR A 123 -1.36 8.92 10.08
N PHE A 124 -1.27 9.41 8.86
CA PHE A 124 -2.10 10.51 8.35
C PHE A 124 -2.72 10.12 7.02
N ASN A 125 -3.68 10.93 6.57
CA ASN A 125 -4.41 10.65 5.34
C ASN A 125 -4.32 11.82 4.36
N GLU A 126 -4.27 11.49 3.08
CA GLU A 126 -4.68 12.37 2.00
C GLU A 126 -6.17 12.73 2.18
N PRO A 127 -6.60 13.93 1.75
CA PRO A 127 -8.00 14.30 1.77
C PRO A 127 -8.81 13.30 0.94
N LYS A 128 -9.65 12.52 1.61
CA LYS A 128 -10.57 11.62 0.93
C LYS A 128 -11.62 12.47 0.22
N VAL A 129 -11.58 12.48 -1.11
CA VAL A 129 -12.65 13.09 -1.90
C VAL A 129 -13.97 12.42 -1.49
N ALA A 130 -14.91 13.21 -0.98
CA ALA A 130 -16.24 12.73 -0.69
C ALA A 130 -16.91 12.37 -2.02
N THR A 131 -16.90 11.09 -2.39
CA THR A 131 -17.66 10.61 -3.54
C THR A 131 -19.14 10.68 -3.20
N ILE A 132 -19.75 11.86 -3.40
CA ILE A 132 -21.20 11.95 -3.47
C ILE A 132 -21.58 11.34 -4.81
N ALA A 133 -21.77 10.02 -4.82
CA ALA A 133 -22.34 9.33 -5.97
C ALA A 133 -23.78 9.82 -6.12
N THR A 134 -24.01 10.79 -7.01
CA THR A 134 -25.36 11.16 -7.40
C THR A 134 -25.93 9.99 -8.19
N PRO A 135 -27.04 9.36 -7.78
CA PRO A 135 -27.61 8.24 -8.54
C PRO A 135 -27.88 8.69 -9.97
N ILE A 136 -27.43 7.92 -10.97
CA ILE A 136 -27.74 8.21 -12.37
C ILE A 136 -29.25 8.03 -12.56
N ARG A 137 -29.98 9.15 -12.67
CA ARG A 137 -31.43 9.18 -12.93
C ARG A 137 -31.72 9.37 -14.42
N THR A 138 -31.14 8.54 -15.28
CA THR A 138 -31.40 8.61 -16.74
C THR A 138 -32.43 7.55 -17.13
N ASN A 139 -33.48 7.94 -17.87
CA ASN A 139 -34.54 7.02 -18.31
C ASN A 139 -34.01 5.86 -19.18
N SER A 140 -32.91 6.05 -19.90
CA SER A 140 -32.24 5.01 -20.70
C SER A 140 -31.56 3.91 -19.86
N ALA A 141 -31.42 4.10 -18.54
CA ALA A 141 -30.92 3.07 -17.62
C ALA A 141 -32.05 2.16 -17.07
N LYS A 142 -33.31 2.42 -17.45
CA LYS A 142 -34.41 1.48 -17.22
C LYS A 142 -34.26 0.37 -18.25
N GLY A 143 -33.69 -0.77 -17.84
CA GLY A 143 -33.66 -1.96 -18.67
C GLY A 143 -35.07 -2.30 -19.16
N VAL A 144 -35.22 -2.60 -20.44
CA VAL A 144 -36.48 -3.11 -20.98
C VAL A 144 -36.62 -4.55 -20.48
N VAL A 145 -37.40 -4.74 -19.42
CA VAL A 145 -37.85 -6.07 -19.03
C VAL A 145 -38.99 -6.43 -19.98
N GLY A 146 -38.64 -7.02 -21.12
CA GLY A 146 -39.63 -7.63 -21.99
C GLY A 146 -40.29 -8.78 -21.23
N THR A 147 -41.56 -8.62 -20.87
CA THR A 147 -42.40 -9.71 -20.37
C THR A 147 -42.61 -10.70 -21.51
N VAL A 148 -41.79 -11.73 -21.58
CA VAL A 148 -42.15 -12.97 -22.29
C VAL A 148 -42.95 -13.83 -21.32
N ALA A 149 -44.23 -13.99 -21.63
CA ALA A 149 -45.13 -14.89 -20.94
C ALA A 149 -44.65 -16.34 -21.06
N GLY A 150 -44.60 -17.03 -19.92
CA GLY A 150 -44.78 -18.48 -19.74
C GLY A 150 -44.12 -19.45 -20.74
N GLY A 151 -42.97 -20.01 -20.35
CA GLY A 151 -42.48 -21.30 -20.84
C GLY A 151 -41.90 -22.11 -19.66
N PRO A 152 -42.08 -23.43 -19.60
CA PRO A 152 -41.63 -24.23 -18.46
C PRO A 152 -40.11 -24.20 -18.37
N THR A 153 -39.60 -24.01 -17.15
CA THR A 153 -38.19 -23.84 -16.84
C THR A 153 -37.39 -25.12 -17.09
N PRO A 154 -36.40 -25.13 -18.01
CA PRO A 154 -35.36 -26.14 -17.97
C PRO A 154 -34.38 -25.73 -16.87
N LYS A 155 -34.36 -26.50 -15.77
CA LYS A 155 -33.24 -26.45 -14.83
C LYS A 155 -32.01 -27.00 -15.57
N THR A 156 -31.04 -26.15 -15.88
CA THR A 156 -29.77 -26.60 -16.43
C THR A 156 -28.66 -25.67 -15.94
N ASN A 157 -27.88 -26.21 -15.02
CA ASN A 157 -26.71 -25.64 -14.36
C ASN A 157 -25.45 -25.85 -15.21
N ILE A 158 -25.32 -25.21 -16.38
CA ILE A 158 -24.18 -25.45 -17.29
C ILE A 158 -23.16 -24.30 -17.32
N GLY A 159 -23.28 -23.30 -16.45
CA GLY A 159 -22.30 -22.19 -16.37
C GLY A 159 -21.06 -22.41 -15.49
N LEU A 160 -21.01 -23.49 -14.69
CA LEU A 160 -19.99 -23.64 -13.63
C LEU A 160 -18.77 -24.49 -14.04
N TRP A 161 -18.79 -25.18 -15.19
CA TRP A 161 -17.73 -26.15 -15.53
C TRP A 161 -16.77 -25.73 -16.66
N VAL A 162 -16.98 -24.58 -17.30
CA VAL A 162 -16.08 -24.12 -18.39
C VAL A 162 -14.77 -23.50 -17.85
N VAL A 163 -14.74 -23.01 -16.61
CA VAL A 163 -13.55 -22.37 -16.03
C VAL A 163 -12.51 -23.38 -15.50
N VAL A 164 -12.89 -24.63 -15.24
CA VAL A 164 -11.96 -25.65 -14.73
C VAL A 164 -11.11 -26.29 -15.84
N GLY A 165 -11.58 -26.30 -17.09
CA GLY A 165 -10.88 -26.93 -18.21
C GLY A 165 -9.63 -26.18 -18.71
N LEU A 166 -9.58 -24.84 -18.56
CA LEU A 166 -8.49 -24.04 -19.11
C LEU A 166 -7.28 -23.92 -18.15
N SER A 167 -7.49 -24.11 -16.84
CA SER A 167 -6.45 -23.96 -15.82
C SER A 167 -5.49 -25.16 -15.70
N VAL A 168 -5.84 -26.32 -16.27
CA VAL A 168 -5.01 -27.54 -16.21
C VAL A 168 -4.16 -27.75 -17.48
N LEU A 169 -4.57 -27.21 -18.63
CA LEU A 169 -3.86 -27.43 -19.90
C LEU A 169 -2.53 -26.66 -20.00
N ILE A 170 -2.45 -25.47 -19.39
CA ILE A 170 -1.25 -24.63 -19.42
C ILE A 170 -0.08 -25.24 -18.62
N PRO A 171 -0.24 -25.71 -17.37
CA PRO A 171 0.87 -26.34 -16.64
C PRO A 171 1.30 -27.69 -17.23
N LEU A 172 0.38 -28.46 -17.83
CA LEU A 172 0.72 -29.78 -18.39
C LEU A 172 1.59 -29.67 -19.67
N ALA A 173 1.36 -28.66 -20.52
CA ALA A 173 2.19 -28.41 -21.70
C ALA A 173 3.63 -28.00 -21.32
N ILE A 174 3.80 -27.23 -20.24
CA ILE A 174 5.10 -26.80 -19.74
C ILE A 174 5.90 -27.98 -19.19
N ILE A 175 5.23 -28.95 -18.54
CA ILE A 175 5.89 -30.14 -17.99
C ILE A 175 6.36 -31.09 -19.11
N ILE A 176 5.55 -31.29 -20.15
CA ILE A 176 5.93 -32.17 -21.27
C ILE A 176 7.11 -31.57 -22.06
N ALA A 177 7.12 -30.27 -22.31
CA ALA A 177 8.22 -29.59 -23.01
C ALA A 177 9.54 -29.59 -22.22
N ARG A 178 9.47 -29.60 -20.88
CA ARG A 178 10.66 -29.70 -20.01
C ARG A 178 11.22 -31.12 -19.94
N PHE A 179 10.40 -32.13 -20.15
CA PHE A 179 10.81 -33.54 -20.13
C PHE A 179 11.42 -34.00 -21.46
N THR A 180 11.09 -33.37 -22.60
CA THR A 180 11.69 -33.69 -23.91
C THR A 180 12.99 -32.94 -24.21
N LEU A 181 13.35 -31.94 -23.39
CA LEU A 181 14.58 -31.14 -23.54
C LEU A 181 15.69 -31.48 -22.53
N ASN A 182 15.52 -32.55 -21.75
CA ASN A 182 16.48 -33.07 -20.78
C ASN A 182 16.74 -34.57 -21.04
#